data_AF-A0AAJ1ZC22-F1
#
_entry.id   AF-A0AAJ1ZC22-F1
#
_cell.length_a   1.000
_cell.length_b   1.000
_cell.length_c   1.000
_cell.angle_alpha   90.00
_cell.angle_beta   90.00
_cell.angle_gamma   90.00
#
_symmetry.space_group_name_H-M   'P 1'
#
loop_
_entity.id
_entity.type
_entity.pdbx_description
1 polymer ?
#
loop_
_entity_poly.entity_id
_entity_poly.type
_entity_poly.pdbx_seq_one_letter_code
_entity_poly.pdbx_strand_id
1 'polypeptide(L)'
;MKTIAVERKHHVPANSPGVLKRTSLEADRELAHMRKVVTAVHATSAPLPISVRYWRARLHELRIAFALLPVQLARLSALELAVEELAQKQVDAGASDDRRVA
;
A
#
# COMPACT_ATOMS: atom_id res chain seq x y z
N MET A 1 5.75 -37.32 -38.93
CA MET A 1 5.14 -36.17 -38.23
C MET A 1 6.22 -35.47 -37.43
N LYS A 2 6.54 -34.20 -37.73
CA LYS A 2 7.57 -33.42 -37.01
C LYS A 2 6.84 -32.38 -36.14
N THR A 3 6.85 -32.57 -34.83
CA THR A 3 6.32 -31.60 -33.86
C THR A 3 7.35 -30.50 -33.65
N ILE A 4 7.02 -29.30 -34.11
CA ILE A 4 7.82 -28.09 -33.88
C ILE A 4 7.58 -27.68 -32.42
N ALA A 5 8.57 -27.93 -31.57
CA ALA A 5 8.59 -27.41 -30.21
C ALA A 5 8.74 -25.88 -30.30
N VAL A 6 7.66 -25.15 -30.02
CA VAL A 6 7.69 -23.69 -29.90
C VAL A 6 8.41 -23.37 -28.59
N GLU A 7 9.70 -23.09 -28.70
CA GLU A 7 10.54 -22.56 -27.63
C GLU A 7 10.05 -21.15 -27.28
N ARG A 8 9.19 -21.04 -26.27
CA ARG A 8 8.79 -19.74 -25.70
C ARG A 8 9.97 -19.19 -24.91
N LYS A 9 10.78 -18.38 -25.58
CA LYS A 9 11.84 -17.57 -24.95
C LYS A 9 11.20 -16.55 -24.00
N HIS A 10 11.03 -16.94 -22.74
CA HIS A 10 10.81 -15.99 -21.66
C HIS A 10 12.11 -15.23 -21.45
N HIS A 11 12.23 -14.09 -22.13
CA HIS A 11 13.30 -13.14 -21.90
C HIS A 11 13.09 -12.51 -20.51
N VAL A 12 13.75 -13.08 -19.50
CA VAL A 12 13.86 -12.47 -18.17
C VAL A 12 14.91 -11.36 -18.28
N PRO A 13 14.57 -10.07 -18.12
CA PRO A 13 15.58 -9.05 -18.00
C PRO A 13 16.26 -9.24 -16.64
N ALA A 14 17.59 -9.29 -16.69
CA ALA A 14 18.48 -9.39 -15.55
C ALA A 14 18.26 -8.20 -14.60
N ASN A 15 17.51 -8.42 -13.52
CA ASN A 15 17.51 -7.57 -12.35
C ASN A 15 18.33 -8.27 -11.26
N SER A 16 19.20 -7.49 -10.62
CA SER A 16 20.14 -7.82 -9.55
C SER A 16 19.78 -9.04 -8.67
N PRO A 17 20.75 -9.90 -8.32
CA PRO A 17 20.50 -11.08 -7.52
C PRO A 17 20.14 -10.66 -6.10
N GLY A 18 18.91 -10.96 -5.66
CA GLY A 18 18.63 -10.97 -4.22
C GLY A 18 17.17 -10.99 -3.80
N VAL A 19 16.27 -10.25 -4.44
CA VAL A 19 14.86 -10.22 -4.03
C VAL A 19 13.97 -10.10 -5.26
N LEU A 20 13.36 -11.23 -5.65
CA LEU A 20 12.26 -11.20 -6.61
C LEU A 20 11.16 -10.32 -6.02
N LYS A 21 10.73 -9.30 -6.78
CA LYS A 21 9.57 -8.50 -6.39
C LYS A 21 8.38 -9.43 -6.17
N ARG A 22 7.63 -9.20 -5.10
CA ARG A 22 6.37 -9.89 -4.83
C ARG A 22 5.39 -9.61 -5.97
N THR A 23 4.53 -10.58 -6.24
CA THR A 23 3.65 -10.59 -7.41
C THR A 23 2.55 -9.53 -7.32
N SER A 24 1.95 -9.18 -8.46
CA SER A 24 0.77 -8.31 -8.52
C SER A 24 -0.43 -8.91 -7.76
N LEU A 25 -0.58 -10.23 -7.73
CA LEU A 25 -1.64 -10.90 -6.98
C LEU A 25 -1.47 -10.71 -5.46
N GLU A 26 -0.22 -10.80 -4.97
CA GLU A 26 0.08 -10.51 -3.57
C GLU A 26 -0.17 -9.03 -3.26
N ALA A 27 0.15 -8.13 -4.20
CA ALA A 27 -0.16 -6.71 -4.04
C ALA A 27 -1.67 -6.45 -3.90
N ASP A 28 -2.52 -7.12 -4.66
CA ASP A 28 -3.98 -6.97 -4.54
C ASP A 28 -4.48 -7.39 -3.15
N ARG A 29 -3.93 -8.47 -2.58
CA ARG A 29 -4.29 -8.94 -1.23
C ARG A 29 -3.90 -7.90 -0.18
N GLU A 30 -2.68 -7.37 -0.27
CA GLU A 30 -2.18 -6.34 0.64
C GLU A 30 -2.98 -5.04 0.51
N LEU A 31 -3.23 -4.57 -0.71
CA LEU A 31 -4.03 -3.37 -0.97
C LEU A 31 -5.47 -3.53 -0.45
N ALA A 32 -6.09 -4.70 -0.64
CA ALA A 32 -7.43 -4.99 -0.13
C ALA A 32 -7.46 -4.98 1.41
N HIS A 33 -6.45 -5.57 2.05
CA HIS A 33 -6.33 -5.57 3.51
C HIS A 33 -6.18 -4.15 4.06
N MET A 34 -5.20 -3.38 3.54
CA MET A 34 -4.95 -2.01 4.00
C MET A 34 -6.18 -1.11 3.78
N ARG A 35 -6.84 -1.24 2.63
CA ARG A 35 -8.08 -0.52 2.36
C ARG A 35 -9.16 -0.82 3.38
N LYS A 36 -9.35 -2.10 3.74
CA LYS A 36 -10.34 -2.49 4.75
C LYS A 36 -10.05 -1.84 6.10
N VAL A 37 -8.78 -1.80 6.51
CA VAL A 37 -8.37 -1.15 7.77
C VAL A 37 -8.65 0.35 7.71
N VAL A 38 -8.19 1.06 6.68
CA VAL A 38 -8.41 2.50 6.52
C VAL A 38 -9.90 2.85 6.47
N THR A 39 -10.71 2.07 5.75
CA THR A 39 -12.16 2.27 5.71
C THR A 39 -12.81 2.06 7.08
N ALA A 40 -12.39 1.04 7.85
CA ALA A 40 -12.92 0.82 9.19
C ALA A 40 -12.55 1.95 10.15
N VAL A 41 -11.30 2.43 10.09
CA VAL A 41 -10.80 3.57 10.87
C VAL A 41 -11.61 4.83 10.53
N HIS A 42 -11.83 5.10 9.26
CA HIS A 42 -12.65 6.24 8.81
C HIS A 42 -14.10 6.12 9.28
N ALA A 43 -14.71 4.94 9.20
CA ALA A 43 -16.11 4.72 9.60
C ALA A 43 -16.33 4.87 11.11
N THR A 44 -15.30 4.57 11.91
CA THR A 44 -15.37 4.62 13.38
C THR A 44 -14.79 5.91 13.96
N SER A 45 -14.23 6.79 13.12
CA SER A 45 -13.44 7.95 13.54
C SER A 45 -12.34 7.60 14.55
N ALA A 46 -11.88 6.34 14.53
CA ALA A 46 -10.83 5.86 15.39
C ALA A 46 -9.46 6.40 14.92
N PRO A 47 -8.44 6.41 15.78
CA PRO A 47 -7.06 6.56 15.32
C PRO A 47 -6.65 5.37 14.45
N LEU A 48 -5.68 5.59 13.57
CA LEU A 48 -5.05 4.50 12.82
C LEU A 48 -4.47 3.47 13.81
N PRO A 49 -4.64 2.16 13.56
CA PRO A 49 -4.04 1.15 14.41
C PRO A 49 -2.52 1.16 14.16
N ILE A 50 -1.72 1.34 15.22
CA ILE A 50 -0.27 1.61 15.13
C ILE A 50 0.00 3.05 14.61
N SER A 51 1.21 3.55 14.84
CA SER A 51 1.64 4.88 14.40
C SER A 51 1.44 5.16 12.90
N VAL A 52 1.16 6.41 12.55
CA VAL A 52 1.16 6.90 11.15
C VAL A 52 2.48 6.57 10.43
N ARG A 53 3.62 6.65 11.15
CA ARG A 53 4.95 6.30 10.61
C ARG A 53 5.01 4.86 10.09
N TYR A 54 4.37 3.93 10.80
CA TYR A 54 4.28 2.53 10.36
C TYR A 54 3.50 2.42 9.06
N TRP A 55 2.34 3.08 8.96
CA TRP A 55 1.50 3.03 7.75
C TRP A 55 2.21 3.63 6.53
N ARG A 56 2.89 4.77 6.70
CA ARG A 56 3.73 5.36 5.64
C ARG A 56 4.82 4.40 5.17
N ALA A 57 5.54 3.79 6.12
CA ALA A 57 6.59 2.82 5.80
C ALA A 57 6.02 1.59 5.07
N ARG A 58 4.85 1.10 5.50
CA ARG A 58 4.20 -0.09 4.92
C ARG A 58 3.70 0.16 3.50
N LEU A 59 3.13 1.33 3.23
CA LEU A 59 2.71 1.73 1.87
C LEU A 59 3.94 1.94 0.96
N HIS A 60 5.00 2.54 1.48
CA HIS A 60 6.28 2.68 0.76
C HIS A 60 6.88 1.31 0.40
N GLU A 61 6.90 0.36 1.34
CA GLU A 61 7.33 -1.02 1.11
C GLU A 61 6.52 -1.67 -0.02
N LEU A 62 5.19 -1.50 -0.02
CA LEU A 62 4.32 -2.01 -1.08
C LEU A 62 4.72 -1.46 -2.46
N ARG A 63 5.08 -0.17 -2.52
CA ARG A 63 5.51 0.50 -3.75
C ARG A 63 6.79 -0.07 -4.34
N ILE A 64 7.78 -0.39 -3.50
CA ILE A 64 9.12 -0.78 -3.95
C ILE A 64 9.28 -2.31 -4.09
N ALA A 65 8.60 -3.08 -3.22
CA ALA A 65 8.79 -4.53 -3.11
C ALA A 65 7.84 -5.35 -3.99
N PHE A 66 6.79 -4.75 -4.57
CA PHE A 66 5.81 -5.46 -5.38
C PHE A 66 5.85 -5.04 -6.86
N ALA A 67 5.47 -5.97 -7.74
CA ALA A 67 5.22 -5.71 -9.14
C ALA A 67 3.78 -5.17 -9.32
N LEU A 68 3.63 -3.84 -9.28
CA LEU A 68 2.32 -3.19 -9.34
C LEU A 68 1.87 -2.93 -10.78
N LEU A 69 0.61 -3.28 -11.05
CA LEU A 69 -0.12 -2.84 -12.24
C LEU A 69 -0.52 -1.36 -12.12
N PRO A 70 -0.77 -0.63 -13.21
CA PRO A 70 -1.18 0.78 -13.16
C PRO A 70 -2.41 1.04 -12.27
N VAL A 71 -3.40 0.15 -12.32
CA VAL A 71 -4.59 0.23 -11.46
C VAL A 71 -4.24 0.03 -9.99
N GLN A 72 -3.29 -0.84 -9.67
CA GLN A 72 -2.82 -1.07 -8.31
C GLN A 72 -2.03 0.13 -7.79
N LEU A 73 -1.23 0.76 -8.65
CA LEU A 73 -0.52 1.99 -8.32
C LEU A 73 -1.50 3.12 -8.00
N ALA A 74 -2.57 3.29 -8.79
CA ALA A 74 -3.61 4.29 -8.50
C ALA A 74 -4.31 4.04 -7.16
N ARG A 75 -4.62 2.76 -6.85
CA ARG A 75 -5.18 2.36 -5.55
C ARG A 75 -4.23 2.64 -4.39
N LEU A 76 -2.93 2.36 -4.58
CA LEU A 76 -1.91 2.66 -3.59
C LEU A 76 -1.84 4.17 -3.31
N SER A 77 -1.78 5.00 -4.35
CA SER A 77 -1.76 6.47 -4.20
C SER A 77 -3.00 6.99 -3.47
N ALA A 78 -4.19 6.43 -3.74
CA ALA A 78 -5.40 6.79 -3.02
C ALA A 78 -5.34 6.40 -1.53
N LEU A 79 -4.72 5.26 -1.20
CA LEU A 79 -4.51 4.85 0.20
C LEU A 79 -3.47 5.72 0.90
N GLU A 80 -2.40 6.11 0.22
CA GLU A 80 -1.41 7.06 0.73
C GLU A 80 -2.10 8.37 1.14
N LEU A 81 -2.93 8.95 0.26
CA LEU A 81 -3.70 10.16 0.57
C LEU A 81 -4.65 9.96 1.77
N ALA A 82 -5.39 8.86 1.81
CA ALA A 82 -6.33 8.60 2.90
C ALA A 82 -5.63 8.45 4.26
N VAL A 83 -4.44 7.85 4.31
CA VAL A 83 -3.64 7.75 5.53
C VAL A 83 -3.15 9.13 5.98
N GLU A 84 -2.71 9.99 5.04
CA GLU A 84 -2.30 11.35 5.36
C GLU A 84 -3.45 12.22 5.88
N GLU A 85 -4.63 12.12 5.27
CA GLU A 85 -5.84 12.80 5.74
C GLU A 85 -6.21 12.38 7.17
N LEU A 86 -6.15 11.08 7.46
CA LEU A 86 -6.40 10.55 8.81
C LEU A 86 -5.34 11.02 9.81
N ALA A 87 -4.07 11.11 9.40
CA ALA A 87 -2.99 11.62 10.23
C ALA A 87 -3.21 13.10 10.58
N GLN A 88 -3.58 13.91 9.59
CA GLN A 88 -3.86 15.33 9.81
C GLN A 88 -5.05 15.55 10.75
N LYS A 89 -6.16 14.83 10.52
CA LYS A 89 -7.34 14.90 11.41
C LYS A 89 -7.04 14.55 12.86
N GLN A 90 -6.14 13.60 13.11
CA GLN A 90 -5.71 13.25 14.48
C GLN A 90 -4.89 14.36 15.14
N VAL A 91 -4.02 15.04 14.39
CA VAL A 91 -3.26 16.20 14.88
C VAL A 91 -4.21 17.35 15.23
N ASP A 92 -5.16 17.65 14.35
CA ASP A 92 -6.13 18.73 14.54
C ASP A 92 -7.06 18.45 15.74
N ALA A 93 -7.46 17.19 15.95
CA ALA A 93 -8.25 16.78 17.11
C ALA A 93 -7.47 16.95 18.43
N GLY A 94 -6.20 16.57 18.47
CA GLY A 94 -5.34 16.77 19.64
C GLY A 94 -5.14 18.26 19.96
N ALA A 95 -4.89 19.09 18.96
CA ALA A 95 -4.73 20.54 19.13
C ALA A 95 -6.03 21.25 19.57
N SER A 96 -7.20 20.70 19.22
CA SER A 96 -8.50 21.24 19.66
C SER A 96 -8.79 20.93 21.14
N ASP A 97 -8.26 19.85 21.68
CA ASP A 97 -8.52 19.45 23.07
C ASP A 97 -7.73 20.33 24.05
N ASP A 98 -6.47 20.61 23.72
CA ASP A 98 -5.61 21.54 24.48
C ASP A 98 -6.18 22.96 24.58
N ARG A 99 -6.94 23.40 23.57
CA ARG A 99 -7.52 24.74 23.52
C ARG A 99 -8.77 24.91 24.41
N ARG A 100 -9.36 23.82 24.89
CA ARG A 100 -10.55 23.84 25.76
C ARG A 100 -10.21 23.81 27.26
N VAL A 101 -8.93 23.66 27.60
CA VAL A 101 -8.45 23.57 28.99
C VAL A 101 -7.85 24.90 29.49
N ALA A 102 -7.79 25.93 28.64
CA ALA A 102 -7.27 27.26 28.97
C ALA A 102 -8.36 28.28 29.31
#